data_AF-A0A3D6CI04-F1
#
_entry.id   AF-A0A3D6CI04-F1
#
_cell.length_a   1.000
_cell.length_b   1.000
_cell.length_c   1.000
_cell.angle_alpha   90.00
_cell.angle_beta   90.00
_cell.angle_gamma   90.00
#
_symmetry.space_group_name_H-M   'P 1'
#
loop_
_entity.id
_entity.type
_entity.pdbx_description
1 polymer ?
#
loop_
_entity_poly.entity_id
_entity_poly.type
_entity_poly.pdbx_seq_one_letter_code
_entity_poly.pdbx_strand_id
1 'polypeptide(L)'
;YTVCLKALEVGDTQCFELDIEQGEMRIDADNYEIKSTSETCNDQNDGRIDIAVKQEEYTYQLKINGPETNIDEPLTEFMYSLSDLSPGTYEVCIVVNESNQTDCFEILIIDAELIALKGEPGKSQNKYSFKIDKGTAPFRVFLNDKLLLTSSENNFEIELNKGGKLEIRSAKECEGAYTTSIDDVLLWRNPVGNFIDLLLPLGTEKAEIETIIFDNSGKLVFKQMVSVENNAMSIPFQNFAKGIYILKLSIAAKPIKILKK
;
A
#
# COMPACT_ATOMS: atom_id res chain seq x y z
N TYR A 1 12.27 -39.89 -47.58
CA TYR A 1 13.59 -40.09 -48.24
C TYR A 1 13.84 -41.56 -48.41
N THR A 2 14.41 -42.01 -49.53
CA THR A 2 14.75 -43.44 -49.71
C THR A 2 16.25 -43.62 -49.62
N VAL A 3 16.71 -44.45 -48.69
CA VAL A 3 18.14 -44.78 -48.53
C VAL A 3 18.32 -46.24 -48.88
N CYS A 4 19.22 -46.51 -49.84
CA CYS A 4 19.53 -47.87 -50.27
C CYS A 4 20.96 -48.24 -49.89
N LEU A 5 21.11 -49.39 -49.25
CA LEU A 5 22.39 -50.02 -48.96
C LEU A 5 22.61 -51.17 -49.94
N LYS A 6 23.74 -51.15 -50.64
CA LYS A 6 24.14 -52.21 -51.57
C LYS A 6 25.34 -52.98 -51.03
N ALA A 7 25.18 -54.28 -50.83
CA ALA A 7 26.28 -55.18 -50.51
C ALA A 7 27.08 -55.47 -51.78
N LEU A 8 28.32 -54.98 -51.83
CA LEU A 8 29.14 -55.00 -53.06
C LEU A 8 29.59 -56.41 -53.47
N GLU A 9 29.74 -57.33 -52.51
CA GLU A 9 30.25 -58.69 -52.78
C GLU A 9 29.16 -59.64 -53.31
N VAL A 10 27.91 -59.47 -52.88
CA VAL A 10 26.78 -60.33 -53.25
C VAL A 10 25.77 -59.65 -54.17
N GLY A 11 25.95 -58.36 -54.47
CA GLY A 11 25.14 -57.59 -55.41
C GLY A 11 23.76 -57.16 -54.88
N ASP A 12 23.35 -57.68 -53.73
CA ASP A 12 22.07 -57.39 -53.10
C ASP A 12 21.96 -55.94 -52.65
N THR A 13 20.79 -55.33 -52.90
CA THR A 13 20.48 -53.97 -52.49
C THR A 13 19.22 -53.99 -51.65
N GLN A 14 19.28 -53.40 -50.45
CA GLN A 14 18.13 -53.17 -49.59
C GLN A 14 17.86 -51.69 -49.49
N CYS A 15 16.61 -51.29 -49.70
CA CYS A 15 16.18 -49.90 -49.60
C CYS A 15 15.23 -49.73 -48.42
N PHE A 16 15.41 -48.63 -47.70
CA PHE A 16 14.62 -48.23 -46.56
C PHE A 16 13.95 -46.89 -46.90
N GLU A 17 12.66 -46.81 -46.62
CA GLU A 17 11.94 -45.54 -46.62
C GLU A 17 12.11 -44.89 -45.25
N LEU A 18 12.65 -43.69 -45.25
CA LEU A 18 12.81 -42.81 -44.09
C LEU A 18 11.80 -41.68 -44.23
N ASP A 19 10.76 -41.71 -43.41
CA ASP A 19 9.92 -40.55 -43.19
C ASP A 19 10.58 -39.67 -42.15
N ILE A 20 10.96 -38.45 -42.56
CA ILE A 20 11.36 -37.41 -41.62
C ILE A 20 10.08 -36.71 -41.23
N GLU A 21 9.52 -37.07 -40.07
CA GLU A 21 8.48 -36.27 -39.45
C GLU A 21 9.11 -34.94 -39.04
N GLN A 22 8.52 -33.85 -39.52
CA GLN A 22 8.86 -32.52 -39.05
C GLN A 22 8.49 -32.48 -37.57
N GLY A 23 9.48 -32.40 -36.68
CA GLY A 23 9.22 -32.31 -35.24
C GLY A 23 8.26 -31.15 -34.99
N GLU A 24 7.09 -31.44 -34.42
CA GLU A 24 6.11 -30.41 -34.11
C GLU A 24 6.72 -29.42 -33.11
N MET A 25 6.71 -28.14 -33.47
CA MET A 25 7.11 -27.08 -32.56
C MET A 25 6.16 -27.06 -31.37
N ARG A 26 6.73 -27.15 -30.16
CA ARG A 26 5.96 -27.15 -28.93
C ARG A 26 6.62 -26.22 -27.92
N ILE A 27 5.81 -25.29 -27.42
CA ILE A 27 6.15 -24.43 -26.29
C ILE A 27 5.57 -25.07 -25.03
N ASP A 28 6.42 -25.34 -24.05
CA ASP A 28 6.02 -25.90 -22.78
C ASP A 28 5.27 -24.86 -21.94
N ALA A 29 4.27 -25.32 -21.18
CA ALA A 29 3.40 -24.42 -20.42
C ALA A 29 4.15 -23.64 -19.32
N ASP A 30 5.30 -24.15 -18.88
CA ASP A 30 6.16 -23.53 -17.87
C ASP A 30 7.44 -22.94 -18.48
N ASN A 31 7.47 -22.70 -19.79
CA ASN A 31 8.64 -22.16 -20.50
C ASN A 31 9.11 -20.81 -19.93
N TYR A 32 8.19 -20.02 -19.37
CA TYR A 32 8.50 -18.69 -18.83
C TYR A 32 8.38 -18.66 -17.31
N GLU A 33 9.37 -18.06 -16.66
CA GLU A 33 9.32 -17.68 -15.24
C GLU A 33 9.43 -16.16 -15.15
N ILE A 34 8.35 -15.50 -14.69
CA ILE A 34 8.31 -14.05 -14.52
C ILE A 34 8.16 -13.73 -13.04
N LYS A 35 9.07 -12.91 -12.52
CA LYS A 35 9.07 -12.42 -11.14
C LYS A 35 9.01 -10.90 -11.15
N SER A 36 8.32 -10.33 -10.16
CA SER A 36 8.34 -8.90 -9.91
C SER A 36 8.81 -8.59 -8.50
N THR A 37 9.51 -7.47 -8.35
CA THR A 37 9.81 -6.82 -7.08
C THR A 37 9.07 -5.49 -7.05
N SER A 38 8.29 -5.28 -6.00
CA SER A 38 7.60 -4.01 -5.76
C SER A 38 8.57 -2.95 -5.26
N GLU A 39 8.16 -1.70 -5.29
CA GLU A 39 8.98 -0.57 -4.89
C GLU A 39 9.41 -0.70 -3.42
N THR A 40 10.67 -0.37 -3.13
CA THR A 40 11.18 -0.40 -1.77
C THR A 40 10.60 0.74 -0.95
N CYS A 41 10.44 1.92 -1.53
CA CYS A 41 10.12 3.16 -0.84
C CYS A 41 9.39 4.12 -1.77
N ASN A 42 8.44 4.89 -1.25
CA ASN A 42 7.62 5.80 -2.06
C ASN A 42 8.50 6.69 -2.94
N ASP A 43 8.10 6.85 -4.20
CA ASP A 43 8.72 7.69 -5.21
C ASP A 43 10.18 7.32 -5.56
N GLN A 44 10.64 6.11 -5.24
CA GLN A 44 11.96 5.62 -5.69
C GLN A 44 11.91 5.06 -7.10
N ASN A 45 10.75 4.57 -7.55
CA ASN A 45 10.57 3.85 -8.79
C ASN A 45 11.61 2.73 -8.96
N ASP A 46 11.95 2.00 -7.90
CA ASP A 46 12.97 0.93 -7.93
C ASP A 46 12.36 -0.47 -8.11
N GLY A 47 11.14 -0.52 -8.65
CA GLY A 47 10.48 -1.77 -9.02
C GLY A 47 11.28 -2.54 -10.07
N ARG A 48 11.10 -3.86 -10.12
CA ARG A 48 11.85 -4.73 -11.02
C ARG A 48 11.00 -5.85 -11.60
N ILE A 49 11.21 -6.18 -12.87
CA ILE A 49 10.67 -7.38 -13.52
C ILE A 49 11.84 -8.24 -13.99
N ASP A 50 11.85 -9.49 -13.57
CA ASP A 50 12.80 -10.53 -13.96
C ASP A 50 12.07 -11.59 -14.80
N ILE A 51 12.61 -11.91 -15.97
CA ILE A 51 12.05 -12.89 -16.91
C ILE A 51 13.12 -13.94 -17.18
N ALA A 52 12.77 -15.22 -17.08
CA ALA A 52 13.60 -16.32 -17.54
C ALA A 52 12.82 -17.21 -18.51
N VAL A 53 13.50 -17.66 -19.56
CA VAL A 53 12.96 -18.56 -20.59
C VAL A 53 13.73 -19.87 -20.54
N LYS A 54 13.03 -21.02 -20.61
CA LYS A 54 13.65 -22.35 -20.42
C LYS A 54 14.04 -23.04 -21.73
N GLN A 55 13.27 -22.84 -22.79
CA GLN A 55 13.50 -23.47 -24.09
C GLN A 55 14.43 -22.59 -24.92
N GLU A 56 15.72 -22.94 -24.89
CA GLU A 56 16.79 -22.18 -25.53
C GLU A 56 16.89 -22.43 -27.04
N GLU A 57 16.16 -23.41 -27.57
CA GLU A 57 16.15 -23.79 -28.97
C GLU A 57 15.39 -22.83 -29.91
N TYR A 58 14.67 -21.85 -29.35
CA TYR A 58 13.88 -20.86 -30.10
C TYR A 58 14.39 -19.44 -29.91
N THR A 59 13.92 -18.52 -30.76
CA THR A 59 14.20 -17.10 -30.64
C THR A 59 12.96 -16.33 -30.21
N TYR A 60 13.15 -15.34 -29.34
CA TYR A 60 12.05 -14.63 -28.71
C TYR A 60 12.14 -13.12 -28.96
N GLN A 61 11.00 -12.47 -29.15
CA GLN A 61 10.84 -11.02 -29.10
C GLN A 61 10.12 -10.66 -27.79
N LEU A 62 10.69 -9.76 -27.01
CA LEU A 62 10.12 -9.28 -25.77
C LEU A 62 9.45 -7.93 -25.98
N LYS A 63 8.22 -7.80 -25.50
CA LYS A 63 7.48 -6.54 -25.45
C LYS A 63 7.02 -6.25 -24.04
N ILE A 64 7.35 -5.09 -23.49
CA ILE A 64 6.91 -4.67 -22.16
C ILE A 64 6.28 -3.29 -22.26
N ASN A 65 5.01 -3.18 -21.88
CA ASN A 65 4.28 -1.91 -21.83
C ASN A 65 3.86 -1.62 -20.40
N GLY A 66 4.07 -0.39 -19.93
CA GLY A 66 3.65 0.03 -18.59
C GLY A 66 3.80 1.53 -18.38
N PRO A 67 3.69 2.01 -17.12
CA PRO A 67 3.98 3.40 -16.76
C PRO A 67 5.34 3.84 -17.29
N GLU A 68 5.34 4.86 -18.15
CA GLU A 68 6.55 5.45 -18.77
C GLU A 68 7.51 4.45 -19.45
N THR A 69 7.04 3.22 -19.70
CA THR A 69 7.85 2.09 -20.16
C THR A 69 7.25 1.51 -21.43
N ASN A 70 8.05 1.42 -22.49
CA ASN A 70 7.69 0.77 -23.73
C ASN A 70 8.94 0.12 -24.33
N ILE A 71 9.06 -1.19 -24.17
CA ILE A 71 10.14 -2.02 -24.68
C ILE A 71 9.59 -2.90 -25.80
N ASP A 72 10.32 -2.98 -26.91
CA ASP A 72 10.07 -3.91 -28.02
C ASP A 72 11.42 -4.30 -28.63
N GLU A 73 12.02 -5.38 -28.11
CA GLU A 73 13.37 -5.79 -28.49
C GLU A 73 13.53 -7.32 -28.51
N PRO A 74 14.46 -7.86 -29.34
CA PRO A 74 14.74 -9.28 -29.34
C PRO A 74 15.40 -9.70 -28.02
N LEU A 75 14.97 -10.83 -27.47
CA LEU A 75 15.56 -11.42 -26.29
C LEU A 75 16.88 -12.11 -26.68
N THR A 76 18.02 -11.47 -26.39
CA THR A 76 19.34 -11.99 -26.75
C THR A 76 19.91 -13.00 -25.77
N GLU A 77 19.42 -12.99 -24.53
CA GLU A 77 19.79 -13.91 -23.45
C GLU A 77 18.53 -14.52 -22.85
N PHE A 78 18.59 -15.75 -22.35
CA PHE A 78 17.42 -16.43 -21.76
C PHE A 78 17.02 -15.90 -20.37
N MET A 79 17.70 -14.86 -19.90
CA MET A 79 17.36 -14.09 -18.71
C MET A 79 17.31 -12.60 -19.06
N TYR A 80 16.26 -11.93 -18.61
CA TYR A 80 16.07 -10.49 -18.79
C TYR A 80 15.66 -9.85 -17.48
N SER A 81 16.18 -8.65 -17.21
CA SER A 81 15.88 -7.90 -16.01
C SER A 81 15.65 -6.44 -16.37
N LEU A 82 14.47 -5.93 -16.05
CA LEU A 82 14.12 -4.52 -16.16
C LEU A 82 13.98 -3.94 -14.75
N SER A 83 14.85 -2.99 -14.41
CA SER A 83 14.84 -2.27 -13.13
C SER A 83 14.29 -0.86 -13.30
N ASP A 84 14.23 -0.13 -12.18
CA ASP A 84 13.87 1.29 -12.14
C ASP A 84 12.45 1.55 -12.65
N LEU A 85 11.55 0.61 -12.35
CA LEU A 85 10.14 0.66 -12.73
C LEU A 85 9.29 1.35 -11.66
N SER A 86 8.49 2.33 -12.12
CA SER A 86 7.45 2.94 -11.29
C SER A 86 6.37 1.94 -10.89
N PRO A 87 5.72 2.13 -9.71
CA PRO A 87 4.52 1.38 -9.36
C PRO A 87 3.44 1.45 -10.45
N GLY A 88 2.81 0.31 -10.72
CA GLY A 88 1.76 0.18 -11.71
C GLY A 88 1.68 -1.20 -12.35
N THR A 89 0.81 -1.31 -13.35
CA THR A 89 0.58 -2.54 -14.09
C THR A 89 1.40 -2.54 -15.37
N TYR A 90 2.16 -3.61 -15.59
CA TYR A 90 2.96 -3.86 -16.77
C TYR A 90 2.41 -5.06 -17.53
N GLU A 91 2.27 -4.93 -18.83
CA GLU A 91 1.99 -6.03 -19.75
C GLU A 91 3.31 -6.51 -20.33
N VAL A 92 3.64 -7.77 -20.08
CA VAL A 92 4.83 -8.45 -20.61
C VAL A 92 4.37 -9.48 -21.64
N CYS A 93 4.67 -9.26 -22.91
CA CYS A 93 4.38 -10.21 -23.98
C CYS A 93 5.67 -10.79 -24.54
N ILE A 94 5.73 -12.12 -24.64
CA ILE A 94 6.84 -12.86 -25.22
C ILE A 94 6.34 -13.50 -26.52
N VAL A 95 6.97 -13.16 -27.63
CA VAL A 95 6.66 -13.73 -28.95
C VAL A 95 7.72 -14.75 -29.31
N VAL A 96 7.31 -15.97 -29.65
CA VAL A 96 8.21 -16.98 -30.23
C VAL A 96 8.26 -16.76 -31.73
N ASN A 97 9.41 -16.40 -32.28
CA ASN A 97 9.51 -15.94 -33.67
C ASN A 97 9.18 -17.04 -34.68
N GLU A 98 9.51 -18.29 -34.37
CA GLU A 98 9.36 -19.41 -35.28
C GLU A 98 7.90 -19.88 -35.45
N SER A 99 7.05 -19.66 -34.44
CA SER A 99 5.61 -19.94 -34.50
C SER A 99 4.74 -18.69 -34.61
N ASN A 100 5.31 -17.51 -34.36
CA ASN A 100 4.58 -16.25 -34.13
C ASN A 100 3.51 -16.37 -33.01
N GLN A 101 3.69 -17.31 -32.08
CA GLN A 101 2.88 -17.43 -30.88
C GLN A 101 3.26 -16.30 -29.92
N THR A 102 2.27 -15.66 -29.30
CA THR A 102 2.48 -14.60 -28.31
C THR A 102 1.80 -14.98 -27.01
N ASP A 103 2.56 -14.98 -25.92
CA ASP A 103 2.08 -15.20 -24.57
C ASP A 103 2.25 -13.91 -23.75
N CYS A 104 1.15 -13.38 -23.21
CA CYS A 104 1.14 -12.10 -22.48
C CYS A 104 0.77 -12.30 -21.01
N PHE A 105 1.44 -11.54 -20.14
CA PHE A 105 1.31 -11.60 -18.70
C PHE A 105 1.11 -10.19 -18.13
N GLU A 106 0.16 -10.06 -17.21
CA GLU A 106 -0.06 -8.82 -16.47
C GLU A 106 0.69 -8.89 -15.14
N ILE A 107 1.60 -7.96 -14.92
CA ILE A 107 2.49 -7.90 -13.76
C ILE A 107 2.21 -6.61 -13.00
N LEU A 108 1.93 -6.73 -11.71
CA LEU A 108 1.69 -5.58 -10.83
C LEU A 108 2.95 -5.29 -10.00
N ILE A 109 3.44 -4.05 -10.12
CA ILE A 109 4.44 -3.47 -9.22
C ILE A 109 3.68 -2.58 -8.22
N ILE A 110 3.75 -2.94 -6.94
CA ILE A 110 3.00 -2.25 -5.89
C ILE A 110 3.84 -1.08 -5.36
N ASP A 111 3.14 0.01 -5.03
CA ASP A 111 3.69 1.21 -4.38
C ASP A 111 4.03 0.95 -2.91
N ALA A 112 4.97 1.69 -2.35
CA ALA A 112 5.36 1.53 -0.95
C ALA A 112 4.30 2.06 0.02
N GLU A 113 3.94 1.29 1.04
CA GLU A 113 2.91 1.73 2.00
C GLU A 113 3.45 2.76 3.01
N LEU A 114 2.72 3.86 3.18
CA LEU A 114 2.97 4.82 4.27
C LEU A 114 2.50 4.29 5.63
N ILE A 115 3.11 4.79 6.70
CA ILE A 115 2.68 4.52 8.08
C ILE A 115 1.23 4.98 8.26
N ALA A 116 0.38 4.06 8.73
CA ALA A 116 -1.01 4.33 9.03
C ALA A 116 -1.33 3.84 10.44
N LEU A 117 -1.98 4.66 11.24
CA LEU A 117 -2.32 4.32 12.62
C LEU A 117 -3.58 5.02 13.08
N LYS A 118 -4.14 4.53 14.19
CA LYS A 118 -5.21 5.14 14.96
C LYS A 118 -4.72 5.35 16.38
N GLY A 119 -4.85 6.56 16.93
CA GLY A 119 -4.79 6.70 18.38
C GLY A 119 -6.15 6.37 19.02
N GLU A 120 -6.23 6.33 20.35
CA GLU A 120 -7.41 6.51 21.21
C GLU A 120 -7.00 7.13 22.57
N PRO A 121 -7.88 7.86 23.29
CA PRO A 121 -7.61 8.24 24.68
C PRO A 121 -7.44 6.97 25.52
N GLY A 122 -6.42 6.95 26.38
CA GLY A 122 -6.18 5.85 27.30
C GLY A 122 -7.20 5.81 28.44
N LYS A 123 -7.18 4.72 29.22
CA LYS A 123 -8.12 4.51 30.34
C LYS A 123 -7.88 5.42 31.55
N SER A 124 -6.79 6.17 31.57
CA SER A 124 -6.43 7.08 32.67
C SER A 124 -6.00 8.44 32.14
N GLN A 125 -5.95 9.45 33.03
CA GLN A 125 -5.49 10.80 32.68
C GLN A 125 -4.16 10.77 31.93
N ASN A 126 -4.05 11.63 30.93
CA ASN A 126 -2.86 11.88 30.12
C ASN A 126 -2.31 10.67 29.36
N LYS A 127 -3.01 9.53 29.33
CA LYS A 127 -2.61 8.37 28.53
C LYS A 127 -3.29 8.38 27.17
N TYR A 128 -2.55 7.92 26.18
CA TYR A 128 -2.96 7.83 24.79
C TYR A 128 -2.53 6.47 24.25
N SER A 129 -3.50 5.69 23.77
CA SER A 129 -3.25 4.44 23.09
C SER A 129 -3.03 4.70 21.61
N PHE A 130 -2.10 4.00 20.97
CA PHE A 130 -1.87 4.05 19.54
C PHE A 130 -1.81 2.64 18.99
N LYS A 131 -2.59 2.40 17.93
CA LYS A 131 -2.63 1.17 17.16
C LYS A 131 -2.15 1.45 15.73
N ILE A 132 -1.01 0.88 15.38
CA ILE A 132 -0.46 0.90 14.02
C ILE A 132 -1.22 -0.11 13.16
N ASP A 133 -1.81 0.39 12.07
CA ASP A 133 -2.46 -0.43 11.04
C ASP A 133 -1.46 -0.80 9.92
N LYS A 134 -0.51 0.09 9.57
CA LYS A 134 0.56 -0.10 8.57
C LYS A 134 1.87 0.56 9.02
N GLY A 135 3.00 -0.06 8.70
CA GLY A 135 4.35 0.44 8.99
C GLY A 135 5.26 -0.62 9.66
N THR A 136 6.57 -0.42 9.55
CA THR A 136 7.61 -1.36 9.99
C THR A 136 8.13 -0.99 11.38
N ALA A 137 8.03 -1.93 12.32
CA ALA A 137 8.60 -1.81 13.67
C ALA A 137 10.14 -1.82 13.66
N PRO A 138 10.82 -1.23 14.66
CA PRO A 138 10.26 -0.51 15.81
C PRO A 138 9.77 0.91 15.49
N PHE A 139 8.67 1.31 16.12
CA PHE A 139 8.09 2.64 16.06
C PHE A 139 8.71 3.56 17.11
N ARG A 140 9.08 4.77 16.71
CA ARG A 140 9.67 5.80 17.58
C ARG A 140 8.69 6.96 17.72
N VAL A 141 8.34 7.28 18.95
CA VAL A 141 7.40 8.34 19.30
C VAL A 141 8.15 9.55 19.81
N PHE A 142 7.95 10.71 19.19
CA PHE A 142 8.55 11.98 19.55
C PHE A 142 7.49 12.98 19.97
N LEU A 143 7.79 13.79 20.98
CA LEU A 143 7.01 14.98 21.33
C LEU A 143 7.93 16.19 21.29
N ASN A 144 7.62 17.17 20.45
CA ASN A 144 8.47 18.35 20.21
C ASN A 144 9.93 17.92 19.95
N ASP A 145 10.10 16.98 19.01
CA ASP A 145 11.37 16.38 18.60
C ASP A 145 12.14 15.58 19.69
N LYS A 146 11.57 15.43 20.89
CA LYS A 146 12.15 14.60 21.95
C LYS A 146 11.55 13.19 21.91
N LEU A 147 12.43 12.18 21.77
CA LEU A 147 12.02 10.77 21.84
C LEU A 147 11.42 10.44 23.21
N LEU A 148 10.20 9.91 23.21
CA LEU A 148 9.47 9.48 24.39
C LEU A 148 9.45 7.96 24.53
N LEU A 149 9.23 7.25 23.42
CA LEU A 149 9.06 5.80 23.42
C LEU A 149 9.65 5.21 22.13
N THR A 150 10.18 3.99 22.26
CA THR A 150 10.41 3.09 21.12
C THR A 150 9.67 1.79 21.40
N SER A 151 8.82 1.36 20.46
CA SER A 151 7.97 0.17 20.60
C SER A 151 8.13 -0.73 19.39
N SER A 152 8.33 -2.03 19.62
CA SER A 152 8.22 -3.04 18.55
C SER A 152 6.78 -3.55 18.38
N GLU A 153 5.90 -3.23 19.33
CA GLU A 153 4.49 -3.60 19.29
C GLU A 153 3.70 -2.62 18.42
N ASN A 154 2.74 -3.16 17.67
CA ASN A 154 1.78 -2.35 16.90
C ASN A 154 0.74 -1.67 17.79
N ASN A 155 0.69 -1.97 19.08
CA ASN A 155 -0.19 -1.30 20.02
C ASN A 155 0.59 -0.86 21.26
N PHE A 156 0.57 0.44 21.56
CA PHE A 156 1.28 0.98 22.71
C PHE A 156 0.55 2.18 23.33
N GLU A 157 0.73 2.38 24.62
CA GLU A 157 0.25 3.58 25.33
C GLU A 157 1.42 4.52 25.63
N ILE A 158 1.18 5.82 25.50
CA ILE A 158 2.10 6.88 25.94
C ILE A 158 1.40 7.79 26.94
N GLU A 159 2.14 8.26 27.93
CA GLU A 159 1.68 9.29 28.85
C GLU A 159 2.26 10.65 28.43
N LEU A 160 1.40 11.62 28.16
CA LEU A 160 1.78 12.96 27.71
C LEU A 160 1.44 13.99 28.78
N ASN A 161 2.47 14.54 29.41
CA ASN A 161 2.35 15.54 30.46
C ASN A 161 2.47 16.99 29.96
N LYS A 162 2.76 17.17 28.67
CA LYS A 162 2.86 18.48 27.99
C LYS A 162 2.33 18.32 26.58
N GLY A 163 1.74 19.39 26.05
CA GLY A 163 1.30 19.43 24.66
C GLY A 163 2.43 19.69 23.68
N GLY A 164 2.09 19.79 22.40
CA GLY A 164 3.02 19.99 21.31
C GLY A 164 2.85 19.04 20.13
N LYS A 165 3.82 19.08 19.22
CA LYS A 165 3.86 18.23 18.02
C LYS A 165 4.22 16.80 18.44
N LEU A 166 3.29 15.87 18.27
CA LEU A 166 3.53 14.44 18.41
C LEU A 166 3.84 13.85 17.04
N GLU A 167 4.94 13.11 16.94
CA GLU A 167 5.38 12.48 15.70
C GLU A 167 5.72 11.00 15.96
N ILE A 168 5.14 10.09 15.19
CA ILE A 168 5.39 8.65 15.28
C ILE A 168 6.03 8.21 13.98
N ARG A 169 7.27 7.74 14.06
CA ARG A 169 8.06 7.28 12.91
C ARG A 169 8.17 5.76 12.95
N SER A 170 8.15 5.11 11.79
CA SER A 170 8.51 3.70 11.70
C SER A 170 10.04 3.52 11.68
N ALA A 171 10.48 2.27 11.58
CA ALA A 171 11.90 1.95 11.41
C ALA A 171 12.40 2.28 10.00
N LYS A 172 11.52 2.23 9.00
CA LYS A 172 11.84 2.48 7.60
C LYS A 172 11.48 3.92 7.26
N GLU A 173 12.48 4.77 7.07
CA GLU A 173 12.27 6.23 6.94
C GLU A 173 11.31 6.62 5.79
N CYS A 174 11.25 5.82 4.73
CA CYS A 174 10.39 6.07 3.58
C CYS A 174 8.91 5.72 3.76
N GLU A 175 8.54 5.05 4.85
CA GLU A 175 7.13 4.91 5.24
C GLU A 175 6.61 6.20 5.90
N GLY A 176 7.50 7.17 6.14
CA GLY A 176 7.16 8.48 6.66
C GLY A 176 6.89 8.51 8.16
N ALA A 177 6.13 9.53 8.57
CA ALA A 177 5.81 9.78 9.97
C ALA A 177 4.35 10.23 10.12
N TYR A 178 3.66 9.66 11.11
CA TYR A 178 2.38 10.20 11.55
C TYR A 178 2.63 11.43 12.42
N THR A 179 2.08 12.58 12.06
CA THR A 179 2.24 13.85 12.80
C THR A 179 0.88 14.39 13.25
N THR A 180 0.76 14.74 14.53
CA THR A 180 -0.40 15.44 15.10
C THR A 180 0.03 16.48 16.13
N SER A 181 -0.86 17.39 16.52
CA SER A 181 -0.64 18.36 17.61
C SER A 181 -1.54 18.05 18.79
N ILE A 182 -0.97 17.98 20.00
CA ILE A 182 -1.69 17.71 21.25
C ILE A 182 -2.15 19.02 21.94
N ASP A 183 -1.88 20.17 21.32
CA ASP A 183 -2.29 21.50 21.82
C ASP A 183 -3.67 21.96 21.31
N ASP A 184 -4.24 21.25 20.32
CA ASP A 184 -5.52 21.59 19.71
C ASP A 184 -6.63 20.63 20.15
N VAL A 185 -7.88 21.07 19.97
CA VAL A 185 -9.01 20.12 20.05
C VAL A 185 -8.95 19.21 18.84
N LEU A 186 -8.74 17.91 19.08
CA LEU A 186 -8.71 16.90 18.02
C LEU A 186 -10.02 16.14 17.97
N LEU A 187 -10.60 16.05 16.77
CA LEU A 187 -11.71 15.14 16.50
C LEU A 187 -11.18 13.72 16.35
N TRP A 188 -11.55 12.84 17.28
CA TRP A 188 -10.99 11.49 17.38
C TRP A 188 -11.33 10.61 16.17
N ARG A 189 -12.58 10.71 15.71
CA ARG A 189 -13.09 9.96 14.55
C ARG A 189 -13.87 10.86 13.63
N ASN A 190 -13.58 10.74 12.34
CA ASN A 190 -14.37 11.30 11.28
C ASN A 190 -14.35 10.30 10.11
N PRO A 191 -15.48 9.68 9.71
CA PRO A 191 -16.87 9.92 10.13
C PRO A 191 -17.21 9.49 11.57
N VAL A 192 -18.21 10.14 12.15
CA VAL A 192 -18.68 9.93 13.51
C VAL A 192 -19.79 8.88 13.58
N GLY A 193 -19.69 7.99 14.57
CA GLY A 193 -20.70 7.00 14.92
C GLY A 193 -21.71 7.52 15.95
N ASN A 194 -21.87 6.82 17.07
CA ASN A 194 -22.85 7.17 18.11
C ASN A 194 -22.43 8.35 18.99
N PHE A 195 -21.13 8.63 19.05
CA PHE A 195 -20.57 9.69 19.90
C PHE A 195 -19.51 10.45 19.11
N ILE A 196 -19.50 11.78 19.26
CA ILE A 196 -18.38 12.62 18.84
C ILE A 196 -17.38 12.60 19.99
N ASP A 197 -16.29 11.87 19.80
CA ASP A 197 -15.21 11.80 20.77
C ASP A 197 -14.17 12.86 20.39
N LEU A 198 -13.86 13.75 21.34
CA LEU A 198 -12.89 14.82 21.16
C LEU A 198 -11.81 14.70 22.21
N LEU A 199 -10.58 14.91 21.77
CA LEU A 199 -9.48 15.19 22.67
C LEU A 199 -9.33 16.70 22.82
N LEU A 200 -9.10 17.14 24.05
CA LEU A 200 -8.90 18.53 24.40
C LEU A 200 -7.41 18.82 24.61
N PRO A 201 -7.00 20.09 24.48
CA PRO A 201 -5.65 20.52 24.83
C PRO A 201 -5.29 20.10 26.26
N LEU A 202 -4.05 19.64 26.45
CA LEU A 202 -3.53 19.33 27.78
C LEU A 202 -3.58 20.57 28.69
N GLY A 203 -4.07 20.39 29.92
CA GLY A 203 -4.25 21.48 30.88
C GLY A 203 -5.61 22.20 30.76
N THR A 204 -6.60 21.60 30.09
CA THR A 204 -7.97 22.11 30.10
C THR A 204 -8.56 21.98 31.51
N GLU A 205 -8.57 23.07 32.27
CA GLU A 205 -9.08 23.10 33.66
C GLU A 205 -10.61 23.14 33.77
N LYS A 206 -11.31 23.35 32.65
CA LYS A 206 -12.77 23.44 32.65
C LYS A 206 -13.40 22.06 32.85
N ALA A 207 -14.21 21.91 33.90
CA ALA A 207 -14.98 20.70 34.16
C ALA A 207 -16.09 20.44 33.11
N GLU A 208 -16.58 21.50 32.47
CA GLU A 208 -17.58 21.41 31.40
C GLU A 208 -17.30 22.45 30.30
N ILE A 209 -17.61 22.09 29.07
CA ILE A 209 -17.42 22.95 27.89
C ILE A 209 -18.75 23.15 27.17
N GLU A 210 -19.11 24.41 26.94
CA GLU A 210 -20.24 24.74 26.08
C GLU A 210 -19.96 24.25 24.66
N THR A 211 -20.84 23.37 24.21
CA THR A 211 -20.76 22.63 22.95
C THR A 211 -21.96 22.97 22.10
N ILE A 212 -21.72 23.45 20.87
CA ILE A 212 -22.76 23.85 19.94
C ILE A 212 -22.57 23.10 18.62
N ILE A 213 -23.62 22.47 18.10
CA ILE A 213 -23.59 21.80 16.79
C ILE A 213 -24.62 22.45 15.87
N PHE A 214 -24.19 22.75 14.65
CA PHE A 214 -25.02 23.21 13.55
C PHE A 214 -25.10 22.12 12.47
N ASP A 215 -26.23 22.01 11.79
CA ASP A 215 -26.32 21.21 10.56
C ASP A 215 -25.73 21.95 9.34
N ASN A 216 -25.77 21.32 8.16
CA ASN A 216 -25.23 21.90 6.93
C ASN A 216 -25.96 23.18 6.46
N SER A 217 -27.17 23.45 6.97
CA SER A 217 -27.95 24.64 6.67
C SER A 217 -27.64 25.79 7.64
N GLY A 218 -26.80 25.53 8.66
CA GLY A 218 -26.47 26.49 9.71
C GLY A 218 -27.50 26.54 10.84
N LYS A 219 -28.46 25.61 10.87
CA LYS A 219 -29.43 25.52 11.96
C LYS A 219 -28.78 24.90 13.19
N LEU A 220 -28.98 25.51 14.36
CA LEU A 220 -28.54 24.95 15.64
C LEU A 220 -29.34 23.69 15.95
N VAL A 221 -28.65 22.57 16.14
CA VAL A 221 -29.24 21.26 16.42
C VAL A 221 -28.82 20.68 17.77
N PHE A 222 -27.77 21.23 18.38
CA PHE A 222 -27.32 20.86 19.71
C PHE A 222 -26.71 22.07 20.41
N LYS A 223 -27.03 22.25 21.70
CA LYS A 223 -26.37 23.22 22.57
C LYS A 223 -26.45 22.73 24.03
N GLN A 224 -25.34 22.26 24.58
CA GLN A 224 -25.26 21.79 25.97
C GLN A 224 -23.87 22.04 26.56
N MET A 225 -23.80 22.06 27.90
CA MET A 225 -22.53 21.91 28.62
C MET A 225 -22.21 20.43 28.67
N VAL A 226 -21.03 20.05 28.19
CA VAL A 226 -20.59 18.65 28.14
C VAL A 226 -19.41 18.50 29.08
N SER A 227 -19.49 17.49 29.96
CA SER A 227 -18.46 17.21 30.95
C SER A 227 -17.15 16.80 30.29
N VAL A 228 -16.07 17.28 30.89
CA VAL A 228 -14.70 16.95 30.50
C VAL A 228 -14.18 15.91 31.48
N GLU A 229 -13.73 14.78 30.95
CA GLU A 229 -13.09 13.73 31.72
C GLU A 229 -11.74 13.41 31.08
N ASN A 230 -10.67 13.53 31.87
CA ASN A 230 -9.32 13.15 31.45
C ASN A 230 -8.82 13.84 30.16
N ASN A 231 -9.06 15.15 30.02
CA ASN A 231 -8.78 15.93 28.80
C ASN A 231 -9.49 15.40 27.54
N ALA A 232 -10.58 14.65 27.72
CA ALA A 232 -11.45 14.20 26.65
C ALA A 232 -12.89 14.62 26.94
N MET A 233 -13.69 14.69 25.88
CA MET A 233 -15.13 14.86 25.99
C MET A 233 -15.82 14.00 24.94
N SER A 234 -16.96 13.42 25.31
CA SER A 234 -17.78 12.60 24.42
C SER A 234 -19.17 13.19 24.32
N ILE A 235 -19.60 13.51 23.11
CA ILE A 235 -20.89 14.17 22.84
C ILE A 235 -21.83 13.14 22.21
N PRO A 236 -22.99 12.84 22.83
CA PRO A 236 -23.97 11.93 22.24
C PRO A 236 -24.44 12.41 20.87
N PHE A 237 -24.33 11.54 19.87
CA PHE A 237 -24.58 11.85 18.46
C PHE A 237 -25.33 10.76 17.69
N GLN A 238 -25.90 9.78 18.41
CA GLN A 238 -26.58 8.62 17.82
C GLN A 238 -27.83 9.00 17.02
N ASN A 239 -28.62 9.96 17.52
CA ASN A 239 -29.92 10.33 16.96
C ASN A 239 -29.85 11.40 15.85
N PHE A 240 -28.64 11.74 15.39
CA PHE A 240 -28.44 12.71 14.32
C PHE A 240 -28.51 11.99 12.97
N ALA A 241 -29.17 12.63 12.00
CA ALA A 241 -29.27 12.13 10.64
C ALA A 241 -27.89 12.07 9.96
N LYS A 242 -27.77 11.24 8.92
CA LYS A 242 -26.57 11.21 8.08
C LYS A 242 -26.39 12.56 7.41
N GLY A 243 -25.17 13.09 7.41
CA GLY A 243 -24.90 14.43 6.87
C GLY A 243 -23.66 15.10 7.45
N ILE A 244 -23.47 16.35 7.05
CA ILE A 244 -22.37 17.20 7.51
C ILE A 244 -22.88 18.11 8.63
N TYR A 245 -22.07 18.25 9.67
CA TYR A 245 -22.33 19.10 10.83
C TYR A 245 -21.10 19.96 11.13
N ILE A 246 -21.34 21.09 11.79
CA ILE A 246 -20.31 22.01 12.26
C ILE A 246 -20.38 22.08 13.77
N LEU A 247 -19.34 21.58 14.43
CA LEU A 247 -19.16 21.65 15.86
C LEU A 247 -18.36 22.91 16.24
N LYS A 248 -18.86 23.64 17.23
CA LYS A 248 -18.15 24.74 17.88
C LYS A 248 -18.04 24.44 19.37
N LEU A 249 -16.84 24.63 19.90
CA LEU A 249 -16.56 24.58 21.34
C LEU A 249 -16.14 25.95 21.82
N SER A 250 -16.54 26.33 23.03
CA SER A 250 -16.15 27.61 23.64
C SER A 250 -14.64 27.78 23.85
N ILE A 251 -13.85 26.70 23.78
CA ILE A 251 -12.39 26.71 23.93
C ILE A 251 -11.63 26.60 22.61
N ALA A 252 -12.31 26.27 21.51
CA ALA A 252 -11.69 26.09 20.20
C ALA A 252 -11.93 27.32 19.33
N ALA A 253 -10.85 27.93 18.82
CA ALA A 253 -10.97 29.09 17.95
C ALA A 253 -11.56 28.73 16.56
N LYS A 254 -11.32 27.50 16.09
CA LYS A 254 -11.79 27.02 14.78
C LYS A 254 -12.96 26.04 14.95
N PRO A 255 -14.04 26.19 14.16
CA PRO A 255 -15.11 25.19 14.11
C PRO A 255 -14.59 23.87 13.50
N ILE A 256 -15.09 22.74 14.00
CA ILE A 256 -14.72 21.39 13.57
C ILE A 256 -15.82 20.85 12.65
N LYS A 257 -15.46 20.42 11.45
CA LYS A 257 -16.39 19.78 10.52
C LYS A 257 -16.54 18.30 10.87
N ILE A 258 -17.78 17.85 10.98
CA ILE A 258 -18.15 16.48 11.34
C ILE A 258 -18.93 15.84 10.19
N LEU A 259 -18.64 14.59 9.87
CA LEU A 259 -19.41 13.78 8.93
C LEU A 259 -20.10 12.63 9.68
N LYS A 260 -21.43 12.52 9.59
CA LYS A 260 -22.22 11.38 10.08
C LYS A 260 -22.54 10.43 8.94
N LYS A 261 -22.16 9.15 9.08
CA LYS A 261 -22.46 8.08 8.11
C LYS A 261 -23.60 7.20 8.57
#